data_AF-A0A355S655-F1
#
_entry.id   AF-A0A355S655-F1
#
_cell.length_a   1.000
_cell.length_b   1.000
_cell.length_c   1.000
_cell.angle_alpha   90.00
_cell.angle_beta   90.00
_cell.angle_gamma   90.00
#
_symmetry.space_group_name_H-M   'P 1'
#
loop_
_entity.id
_entity.type
_entity.pdbx_description
1 polymer ?
#
loop_
_entity_poly.entity_id
_entity_poly.type
_entity_poly.pdbx_seq_one_letter_code
_entity_poly.pdbx_strand_id
1 'polypeptide(L)' 'MRTDHISEGSWQVRVDTGGTFTDGWALSPEGQETRCKVLSSSIIRVQVEEVRGGGQYQLAGEQDFADNFLKGFQ' A
#
# COMPACT_ATOMS: atom_id res chain seq x y z
N MET A 1 6.96 -13.00 -15.68
CA MET A 1 7.68 -14.00 -14.86
C MET A 1 8.66 -13.21 -13.98
N ARG A 2 8.27 -12.86 -12.75
CA ARG A 2 9.15 -12.14 -11.82
C ARG A 2 9.99 -13.19 -11.09
N THR A 3 11.31 -13.06 -11.18
CA THR A 3 12.27 -13.95 -10.52
C THR A 3 12.27 -13.61 -9.04
N ASP A 4 11.83 -14.54 -8.21
CA ASP A 4 11.77 -14.37 -6.75
C ASP A 4 13.21 -14.35 -6.18
N HIS A 5 13.68 -13.16 -5.80
CA HIS A 5 14.87 -13.01 -4.96
C HIS A 5 14.50 -13.30 -3.51
N ILE A 6 14.16 -14.56 -3.19
CA ILE A 6 14.06 -15.00 -1.79
C ILE A 6 15.48 -15.35 -1.37
N SER A 7 16.19 -14.40 -0.76
CA SER A 7 17.46 -14.72 -0.11
C SER A 7 17.19 -15.55 1.14
N GLU A 8 17.94 -16.63 1.34
CA GLU A 8 18.00 -17.30 2.65
C GLU A 8 18.30 -16.23 3.71
N GLY A 9 17.37 -16.05 4.65
CA GLY A 9 17.50 -15.03 5.70
C GLY A 9 16.64 -13.78 5.56
N SER A 10 15.74 -13.67 4.57
CA SER A 10 14.82 -12.52 4.46
C SER A 10 13.45 -12.78 5.08
N TRP A 11 12.82 -11.74 5.61
CA TRP A 11 11.41 -11.75 5.99
C TRP A 11 10.52 -11.95 4.76
N GLN A 12 9.55 -12.86 4.86
CA GLN A 12 8.47 -12.96 3.89
C GLN A 12 7.24 -12.25 4.45
N VAL A 13 6.77 -11.20 3.79
CA VAL A 13 5.64 -10.38 4.27
C VAL A 13 4.54 -10.38 3.23
N ARG A 14 3.30 -10.60 3.68
CA ARG A 14 2.08 -10.50 2.87
C ARG A 14 1.09 -9.58 3.58
N VAL A 15 0.41 -8.76 2.79
CA VAL A 15 -0.56 -7.78 3.28
C VAL A 15 -1.83 -7.88 2.45
N ASP A 16 -2.97 -7.97 3.12
CA ASP A 16 -4.30 -7.86 2.53
C ASP A 16 -5.01 -6.64 3.11
N THR A 17 -5.21 -5.63 2.27
CA THR A 17 -5.87 -4.37 2.66
C THR A 17 -7.36 -4.46 2.37
N GLY A 18 -8.19 -4.52 3.42
CA GLY A 18 -9.63 -4.34 3.33
C GLY A 18 -10.06 -2.91 3.67
N GLY A 19 -11.37 -2.63 3.57
CA GLY A 19 -11.93 -1.31 3.89
C GLY A 19 -11.82 -0.92 5.36
N THR A 20 -12.08 -1.84 6.30
CA THR A 20 -12.04 -1.57 7.74
C THR A 20 -10.74 -2.01 8.39
N PHE A 21 -10.17 -3.12 7.95
CA PHE A 21 -8.96 -3.70 8.52
C PHE A 21 -7.97 -4.09 7.43
N THR A 22 -6.68 -4.01 7.79
CA THR A 22 -5.57 -4.56 7.02
C THR A 22 -5.01 -5.74 7.78
N ASP A 23 -4.97 -6.90 7.10
CA ASP A 23 -4.42 -8.15 7.63
C ASP A 23 -2.95 -8.28 7.17
N GLY A 24 -2.07 -8.50 8.15
CA GLY A 24 -0.64 -8.70 7.94
C GLY A 24 -0.21 -10.10 8.35
N TRP A 25 0.57 -10.73 7.50
CA TRP A 25 1.23 -12.00 7.77
C TRP A 25 2.71 -11.87 7.47
N ALA A 26 3.55 -12.37 8.38
CA ALA A 26 4.99 -12.37 8.22
C ALA A 26 5.60 -13.70 8.66
N LEU A 27 6.61 -14.16 7.93
CA LEU A 27 7.50 -15.26 8.32
C LEU A 27 8.91 -14.71 8.48
N SER A 28 9.48 -14.89 9.67
CA SER A 28 10.85 -14.46 9.97
C SER A 28 11.88 -15.36 9.27
N PRO A 29 13.12 -14.88 9.12
CA PRO A 29 14.25 -15.68 8.67
C PRO A 29 14.44 -17.00 9.44
N GLU A 30 14.14 -16.99 10.75
CA GLU A 30 14.22 -18.14 11.66
C GLU A 30 12.98 -19.05 11.60
N GLY A 31 12.05 -18.77 10.68
CA GLY A 31 10.81 -19.53 10.51
C GLY A 31 9.71 -19.19 11.52
N GLN A 32 9.81 -18.07 12.24
CA GLN A 32 8.78 -17.65 13.18
C GLN A 32 7.65 -16.92 12.45
N GLU A 33 6.42 -17.36 12.66
CA GLU A 33 5.25 -16.75 12.06
C GLU A 33 4.67 -15.66 12.98
N THR A 34 4.34 -14.51 12.41
CA THR A 34 3.64 -13.42 13.10
C THR A 34 2.46 -12.94 12.26
N ARG A 35 1.34 -12.71 12.93
CA ARG A 35 0.12 -12.16 12.32
C ARG A 35 -0.32 -10.93 13.07
N CYS A 36 -0.77 -9.92 12.33
CA CYS A 36 -1.38 -8.74 12.92
C CYS A 36 -2.59 -8.29 12.10
N LYS A 37 -3.56 -7.69 12.78
CA LYS A 37 -4.72 -7.06 12.15
C LYS A 37 -4.80 -5.65 12.68
N VAL A 38 -4.77 -4.67 11.79
CA VAL A 38 -4.79 -3.24 12.14
C VAL A 38 -5.97 -2.56 11.47
N LEU A 39 -6.48 -1.49 12.05
CA LEU A 39 -7.48 -0.66 11.39
C LEU A 39 -6.88 -0.08 10.09
N SER A 40 -7.62 -0.21 8.99
CA SER A 40 -7.25 0.43 7.73
C SER A 40 -7.36 1.94 7.89
N SER A 41 -6.32 2.65 7.45
CA SER A 41 -6.29 4.11 7.60
C SER A 41 -7.17 4.84 6.59
N SER A 42 -7.54 4.20 5.47
CA SER A 42 -8.20 4.83 4.32
C SER A 42 -7.43 6.07 3.80
N ILE A 43 -6.12 6.13 4.04
CA ILE A 43 -5.25 7.24 3.62
C ILE A 43 -4.43 6.79 2.42
N ILE A 44 -4.44 7.58 1.35
CA ILE A 44 -3.50 7.47 0.23
C ILE A 44 -2.31 8.37 0.54
N ARG A 45 -1.10 7.84 0.40
CA ARG A 45 0.13 8.64 0.49
C ARG A 45 0.64 8.92 -0.92
N VAL A 46 0.70 10.19 -1.26
CA VAL A 46 1.21 10.69 -2.54
C VAL A 46 2.20 11.81 -2.27
N GLN A 47 3.13 12.02 -3.20
CA GLN A 47 4.01 13.17 -3.19
C GLN A 47 3.46 14.21 -4.17
N VAL A 48 3.44 15.48 -3.76
CA VAL A 48 3.10 16.60 -4.67
C VAL A 48 4.38 17.04 -5.38
N GLU A 49 4.38 17.05 -6.70
CA GLU A 49 5.47 17.59 -7.54
C GLU A 49 5.28 19.08 -7.81
N GLU A 50 4.03 19.50 -8.06
CA GLU A 50 3.71 20.87 -8.41
C GLU A 50 2.35 21.28 -7.81
N VAL A 51 2.28 22.49 -7.27
CA VAL A 51 1.02 23.15 -6.91
C VAL A 51 0.60 24.05 -8.07
N ARG A 52 -0.55 23.77 -8.66
CA ARG A 52 -1.12 24.54 -9.77
C ARG A 52 -2.22 25.49 -9.26
N GLY A 53 -2.53 26.52 -10.04
CA GLY A 53 -3.59 27.46 -9.73
C GLY A 53 -4.96 26.76 -9.58
N GLY A 54 -5.85 27.33 -8.76
CA GLY A 54 -7.22 26.81 -8.59
C GLY A 54 -7.33 25.56 -7.71
N GLY A 55 -6.37 25.31 -6.82
CA GLY A 55 -6.40 24.17 -5.88
C GLY A 55 -6.09 22.82 -6.53
N GLN A 56 -5.34 22.84 -7.63
CA GLN A 56 -4.93 21.65 -8.36
C GLN A 56 -3.49 21.27 -7.99
N TYR A 57 -3.23 19.96 -7.88
CA TYR A 57 -1.91 19.44 -7.51
C TYR A 57 -1.49 18.39 -8.53
N GLN A 58 -0.25 18.49 -9.00
CA GLN A 58 0.39 17.41 -9.75
C GLN A 58 1.05 16.45 -8.77
N LEU A 59 0.74 15.17 -8.89
CA LEU A 59 1.25 14.11 -8.02
C LEU A 59 2.40 13.37 -8.71
N ALA A 60 3.38 12.93 -7.92
CA ALA A 60 4.49 12.13 -8.40
C ALA A 60 4.05 10.70 -8.77
N GLY A 61 4.68 10.16 -9.81
CA GLY A 61 4.49 8.79 -10.27
C GLY A 61 3.18 8.56 -11.03
N GLU A 62 3.09 7.41 -11.70
CA GLU A 62 1.83 6.97 -12.31
C GLU A 62 0.88 6.49 -11.21
N GLN A 63 -0.32 7.08 -11.20
CA GLN A 63 -1.37 6.70 -10.27
C GLN A 63 -2.43 5.91 -11.04
N ASP A 64 -2.50 4.60 -10.80
CA ASP A 64 -3.56 3.74 -11.36
C ASP A 64 -4.76 3.72 -10.41
N PHE A 65 -5.41 4.87 -10.29
CA PHE A 65 -6.65 4.99 -9.52
C PHE A 65 -7.84 4.57 -10.38
N ALA A 66 -8.77 3.83 -9.77
CA ALA A 66 -10.06 3.57 -10.40
C ALA A 66 -10.82 4.87 -10.71
N ASP A 67 -11.74 4.82 -11.68
CA ASP A 67 -12.58 5.97 -12.03
C ASP A 67 -13.26 6.56 -10.79
N ASN A 68 -13.20 7.89 -10.66
CA ASN A 68 -13.77 8.66 -9.56
C ASN A 68 -13.22 8.32 -8.15
N PHE A 69 -12.11 7.59 -8.03
CA PHE A 69 -11.52 7.23 -6.74
C PHE A 69 -11.34 8.42 -5.79
N LEU A 70 -10.86 9.56 -6.31
CA LEU A 70 -10.66 10.79 -5.51
C LEU A 70 -11.95 11.56 -5.21
N LYS A 71 -13.10 11.19 -5.82
CA LYS A 71 -14.41 11.76 -5.50
C LYS A 71 -15.08 11.06 -4.30
N GLY A 72 -14.64 9.85 -3.96
CA GLY A 72 -15.23 9.03 -2.91
C GLY A 72 -16.56 8.36 -3.32
N PHE A 73 -17.22 7.74 -2.35
CA PHE A 73 -18.56 7.15 -2.52
C PHE A 73 -19.62 8.27 -2.56
N GLN A 74 -20.46 8.28 -3.60
CA GLN A 74 -21.60 9.20 -3.73
C GLN A 74 -22.89 8.58 -3.23
#